data_AF-A0A140L5K6-F1
#
_entry.id   AF-A0A140L5K6-F1
#
_cell.length_a   1.000
_cell.length_b   1.000
_cell.length_c   1.000
_cell.angle_alpha   90.00
_cell.angle_beta   90.00
_cell.angle_gamma   90.00
#
_symmetry.space_group_name_H-M   'P 1'
#
loop_
_entity.id
_entity.type
_entity.pdbx_description
1 polymer ?
#
loop_
_entity_poly.entity_id
_entity_poly.type
_entity_poly.pdbx_seq_one_letter_code
_entity_poly.pdbx_strand_id
1 'polypeptide(L)' 'MLSKEEKIFLEEKAKKVRKLIIEMLYYAGSGHPGGSLSIVEILLYLRVRSG' A
#
# COMPACT_ATOMS: atom_id res chain seq x y z
N MET A 1 11.90 10.78 -12.45
CA MET A 1 12.10 10.72 -10.98
C MET A 1 10.88 11.37 -10.34
N LEU A 2 10.31 10.79 -9.28
CA LEU A 2 9.09 11.33 -8.67
C LEU A 2 9.33 12.72 -8.07
N SER A 3 8.36 13.62 -8.25
CA SER A 3 8.28 14.90 -7.57
C SER A 3 8.10 14.70 -6.06
N LYS A 4 8.29 15.77 -5.29
CA LYS A 4 8.08 15.73 -3.83
C LYS A 4 6.62 15.45 -3.50
N GLU A 5 5.71 16.06 -4.24
CA GLU A 5 4.25 15.93 -4.09
C GLU A 5 3.80 14.51 -4.40
N GLU A 6 4.35 13.90 -5.45
CA GLU A 6 4.05 12.51 -5.82
C GLU A 6 4.50 11.52 -4.73
N LYS A 7 5.68 11.75 -4.13
CA LYS A 7 6.16 10.91 -3.01
C LYS A 7 5.23 11.01 -1.81
N ILE A 8 4.85 12.22 -1.40
CA ILE A 8 3.92 12.44 -0.29
C ILE A 8 2.57 11.76 -0.57
N PHE A 9 2.05 11.89 -1.80
CA PHE A 9 0.81 11.24 -2.21
C PHE A 9 0.90 9.71 -2.09
N LEU A 10 1.99 9.11 -2.57
CA LEU A 10 2.20 7.66 -2.50
C LEU A 10 2.35 7.17 -1.06
N GLU A 11 3.06 7.91 -0.19
CA GLU A 11 3.19 7.59 1.24
C GLU A 11 1.83 7.58 1.94
N GLU A 12 1.01 8.61 1.72
CA GLU A 12 -0.34 8.67 2.28
C GLU A 12 -1.25 7.56 1.76
N LYS A 13 -1.09 7.20 0.48
CA LYS A 13 -1.83 6.06 -0.09
C LYS A 13 -1.36 4.74 0.51
N ALA A 14 -0.05 4.55 0.72
CA ALA A 14 0.52 3.36 1.34
C ALA A 14 0.01 3.17 2.76
N LYS A 15 -0.02 4.23 3.58
CA LYS A 15 -0.62 4.19 4.93
C LYS A 15 -2.07 3.74 4.92
N LYS A 16 -2.89 4.30 4.01
CA LYS A 16 -4.30 3.91 3.86
C LYS A 16 -4.46 2.45 3.45
N VAL A 17 -3.66 1.98 2.49
CA VAL A 17 -3.68 0.58 2.04
C VAL A 17 -3.28 -0.37 3.17
N ARG A 18 -2.24 -0.05 3.95
CA ARG A 18 -1.84 -0.87 5.11
C ARG A 18 -2.94 -0.97 6.16
N LYS A 19 -3.62 0.14 6.46
CA LYS A 19 -4.76 0.14 7.38
C LYS A 19 -5.86 -0.80 6.89
N LEU A 20 -6.22 -0.72 5.61
CA LEU A 20 -7.21 -1.61 5.00
C LEU A 20 -6.78 -3.07 5.05
N ILE A 21 -5.51 -3.38 4.79
CA ILE A 21 -4.97 -4.75 4.89
C ILE A 21 -5.18 -5.28 6.31
N ILE A 22 -4.83 -4.50 7.34
CA ILE A 22 -4.98 -4.91 8.74
C ILE A 22 -6.46 -5.11 9.09
N GLU A 23 -7.33 -4.18 8.70
CA GLU A 23 -8.78 -4.29 8.95
C GLU A 23 -9.38 -5.53 8.27
N MET A 24 -9.05 -5.77 7.00
CA MET A 24 -9.53 -6.95 6.27
C MET A 24 -9.04 -8.25 6.91
N LEU A 25 -7.77 -8.32 7.31
CA LEU A 25 -7.21 -9.50 7.97
C LEU A 25 -7.85 -9.73 9.35
N TYR A 26 -8.10 -8.66 10.10
CA TYR A 26 -8.81 -8.72 11.37
C TYR A 26 -10.22 -9.31 11.19
N TYR A 27 -10.99 -8.79 10.24
CA TYR A 27 -12.34 -9.31 9.97
C TYR A 27 -12.34 -10.73 9.37
N ALA A 28 -11.33 -11.08 8.57
CA ALA A 28 -11.19 -12.42 8.00
C ALA A 28 -10.70 -13.47 9.02
N GLY A 29 -10.15 -13.04 10.16
CA GLY A 29 -9.59 -13.92 11.19
C GLY A 29 -8.40 -14.77 10.71
N SER A 30 -7.85 -14.49 9.53
CA SER A 30 -6.81 -15.29 8.88
C SER A 30 -6.09 -14.52 7.76
N GLY A 31 -4.88 -14.98 7.39
CA GLY A 31 -4.09 -14.46 6.28
C GLY A 31 -2.65 -14.10 6.66
N HIS A 32 -1.92 -13.51 5.70
CA HIS A 32 -0.48 -13.19 5.83
C HIS A 32 -0.26 -11.67 5.87
N PRO A 33 -0.26 -11.04 7.06
CA PRO A 33 -0.04 -9.60 7.20
C PRO A 33 1.35 -9.18 6.70
N GLY A 34 2.40 -9.94 7.04
CA GLY A 34 3.78 -9.55 6.70
C GLY A 34 4.02 -9.39 5.19
N GLY A 35 3.60 -10.37 4.38
CA GLY A 35 3.81 -10.34 2.94
C GLY A 35 2.96 -9.28 2.22
N SER A 36 1.72 -9.07 2.67
CA SER A 36 0.85 -8.05 2.09
C SER A 36 1.29 -6.62 2.46
N LEU A 37 1.82 -6.40 3.66
CA LEU A 37 2.33 -5.10 4.11
C LEU A 37 3.67 -4.71 3.48
N SER A 38 4.53 -5.68 3.17
CA SER A 38 5.88 -5.43 2.62
C SER A 38 5.88 -5.05 1.14
N ILE A 39 4.86 -5.45 0.38
CA ILE A 39 4.80 -5.22 -1.07
C ILE A 39 4.02 -3.94 -1.47
N VAL A 40 3.43 -3.22 -0.51
CA VAL A 40 2.53 -2.08 -0.75
C VAL A 40 3.16 -1.00 -1.64
N GLU A 41 4.39 -0.57 -1.34
CA GLU A 41 5.10 0.47 -2.11
C GLU A 41 5.34 0.05 -3.56
N ILE A 42 5.73 -1.22 -3.79
CA ILE A 42 6.01 -1.75 -5.12
C ILE A 42 4.74 -1.73 -5.97
N LEU A 43 3.62 -2.21 -5.42
CA LEU A 43 2.34 -2.26 -6.12
C LEU A 43 1.81 -0.84 -6.42
N LEU A 44 1.94 0.08 -5.47
CA LEU A 44 1.54 1.47 -5.68
C LEU A 44 2.37 2.15 -6.77
N TYR A 45 3.68 1.89 -6.79
CA TYR A 45 4.57 2.43 -7.82
C TYR A 45 4.25 1.87 -9.22
N LEU A 46 3.99 0.57 -9.34
CA LEU A 46 3.58 -0.04 -10.61
C LEU A 46 2.25 0.53 -11.12
N ARG A 47 1.30 0.76 -10.21
CA ARG A 47 0.00 1.34 -10.55
C ARG A 47 0.12 2.73 -11.18
N VAL A 48 0.98 3.60 -10.65
CA VAL A 48 1.12 4.99 -11.17
C VAL A 48 1.96 5.09 -12.46
N ARG A 49 2.70 4.03 -12.83
CA ARG A 49 3.41 3.95 -14.12
C ARG A 49 2.59 3.36 -15.27
N SER A 50 1.42 2.80 -14.96
CA SER A 50 0.62 2.01 -15.93
C SER A 50 -0.55 2.80 -16.54
N GLY A 51 -0.56 4.12 -16.41
CA GLY A 51 -1.51 5.05 -17.04
C GLY A 51 -0.76 6.24 -17.62
#